data_AF-A0A5B7GFM6-F1
#
_entry.id   AF-A0A5B7GFM6-F1
#
_cell.length_a   1.000
_cell.length_b   1.000
_cell.length_c   1.000
_cell.angle_alpha   90.00
_cell.angle_beta   90.00
_cell.angle_gamma   90.00
#
_symmetry.space_group_name_H-M   'P 1'
#
loop_
_entity.id
_entity.type
_entity.pdbx_description
1 polymer ?
#
loop_
_entity_poly.entity_id
_entity_poly.type
_entity_poly.pdbx_seq_one_letter_code
_entity_poly.pdbx_strand_id
1 'polypeptide(L)'
;MNAKNSNNHFRKSTFTMTDPDRNPLKKQLSKTSLEKSLQMISSPQQAPITIYPGPRAGMATMSKADLEIAQRLENLRKSHIDELPTEEEMASRLAHLKGLPSDHFKKPSIVHQPPDTRTDGQKADDLISRAMGEVALDEKMAKADDELETRLARLRGEEAQARGAIARPPAAFPLSPNARADDTLGEDLDDMSMDEVEALMKAAEKEASAGAAKALGELQADPEVAGAMAQATKRKEKGRQKSRSSKGKKGESSDEERHSKSYDSDIDLEIEGGKAIDAVTEQEEVQRIIDMYTKRAQLKKEKKRKKKEAAAAAAAQGGAAAAVGGDDSDSDIEVGSESDLTSESEKFSMSDEDELSE
;
A
#
# COMPACT_ATOMS: atom_id res chain seq x y z
N MET A 1 72.08 35.77 -19.94
CA MET A 1 72.09 37.22 -20.18
C MET A 1 70.68 37.73 -19.87
N ASN A 2 70.36 38.03 -18.61
CA ASN A 2 70.45 39.32 -17.89
C ASN A 2 69.52 40.44 -18.42
N ALA A 3 68.48 40.76 -17.63
CA ALA A 3 67.97 42.09 -17.23
C ALA A 3 66.50 41.92 -16.77
N LYS A 4 66.14 41.79 -15.48
CA LYS A 4 66.05 42.83 -14.44
C LYS A 4 65.75 44.23 -14.99
N ASN A 5 64.54 44.73 -14.76
CA ASN A 5 64.35 46.17 -14.56
C ASN A 5 63.30 46.43 -13.46
N SER A 6 63.78 47.03 -12.38
CA SER A 6 63.03 47.55 -11.24
C SER A 6 63.05 49.07 -11.30
N ASN A 7 61.92 49.73 -11.08
CA ASN A 7 61.80 51.02 -10.36
C ASN A 7 60.32 51.42 -10.38
N ASN A 8 59.58 51.39 -9.26
CA ASN A 8 59.66 52.28 -8.11
C ASN A 8 59.58 53.76 -8.54
N HIS A 9 58.52 54.49 -8.15
CA HIS A 9 58.59 55.88 -7.66
C HIS A 9 57.26 56.33 -7.04
N PHE A 10 57.30 56.36 -5.71
CA PHE A 10 56.58 57.26 -4.81
C PHE A 10 56.42 58.68 -5.38
N ARG A 11 55.26 59.32 -5.19
CA ARG A 11 55.16 60.70 -4.67
C ARG A 11 53.74 61.08 -4.25
N LYS A 12 53.66 61.47 -2.99
CA LYS A 12 52.62 62.27 -2.33
C LYS A 12 52.54 63.64 -3.01
N SER A 13 51.35 64.25 -3.06
CA SER A 13 51.04 65.56 -2.44
C SER A 13 49.70 66.13 -2.91
N THR A 14 48.77 66.29 -1.96
CA THR A 14 48.00 67.51 -1.65
C THR A 14 47.54 68.40 -2.81
N PHE A 15 46.22 68.54 -2.97
CA PHE A 15 45.62 69.86 -3.15
C PHE A 15 44.17 69.89 -2.68
N THR A 16 43.92 70.82 -1.75
CA THR A 16 42.66 71.23 -1.17
C THR A 16 41.92 72.18 -2.11
N MET A 17 40.65 71.92 -2.42
CA MET A 17 39.71 73.01 -2.71
C MET A 17 38.60 73.00 -1.67
N THR A 18 38.74 73.96 -0.78
CA THR A 18 37.70 74.64 -0.02
C THR A 18 36.56 75.07 -0.94
N ASP A 19 35.37 74.53 -0.70
CA ASP A 19 34.13 75.06 -1.26
C ASP A 19 33.43 75.96 -0.21
N PRO A 20 33.09 77.22 -0.53
CA PRO A 20 32.69 78.24 0.43
C PRO A 20 31.18 78.38 0.67
N ASP A 21 30.35 77.35 0.43
CA ASP A 21 28.91 77.40 0.76
C ASP A 21 28.60 76.73 2.11
N ARG A 22 29.10 77.41 3.15
CA ARG A 22 28.54 77.34 4.50
C ARG A 22 27.11 77.89 4.48
N ASN A 23 26.13 77.00 4.49
CA ASN A 23 24.79 77.31 4.98
C ASN A 23 24.68 76.80 6.43
N PRO A 24 24.75 77.65 7.46
CA PRO A 24 24.68 77.22 8.84
C PRO A 24 23.22 76.96 9.23
N LEU A 25 22.98 75.88 9.98
CA LEU A 25 21.73 75.55 10.68
C LEU A 25 20.66 74.80 9.86
N LYS A 26 20.96 73.56 9.45
CA LYS A 26 19.96 72.49 9.57
C LYS A 26 20.38 71.59 10.72
N LYS A 27 19.68 71.76 11.85
CA LYS A 27 19.74 70.87 13.01
C LYS A 27 19.76 69.44 12.51
N GLN A 28 20.87 68.74 12.71
CA GLN A 28 20.86 67.29 12.65
C GLN A 28 19.98 66.82 13.80
N LEU A 29 18.69 66.68 13.52
CA LEU A 29 17.85 65.69 14.18
C LEU A 29 18.51 64.36 13.85
N SER A 30 19.46 63.96 14.69
CA SER A 30 20.02 62.62 14.65
C SER A 30 18.84 61.70 14.83
N LYS A 31 18.39 61.08 13.73
CA LYS A 31 17.29 60.14 13.79
C LYS A 31 17.57 59.19 14.93
N THR A 32 16.69 59.19 15.92
CA THR A 32 16.85 58.33 17.08
C THR A 32 16.96 56.89 16.58
N SER A 33 17.62 56.01 17.33
CA SER A 33 17.69 54.57 17.00
C SER A 33 16.33 54.01 16.57
N LEU A 34 15.27 54.52 17.21
CA LEU A 34 13.87 54.19 16.95
C LEU A 34 13.38 54.65 15.57
N GLU A 35 13.70 55.86 15.12
CA GLU A 35 13.35 56.32 13.77
C GLU A 35 14.12 55.58 12.66
N LYS A 36 15.37 55.19 12.92
CA LYS A 36 16.12 54.31 11.99
C LYS A 36 15.49 52.92 11.91
N SER A 37 15.03 52.38 13.03
CA SER A 37 14.29 51.11 13.09
C SER A 37 12.94 51.20 12.34
N LEU A 38 12.17 52.27 12.58
CA LEU A 38 10.90 52.50 11.90
C LEU A 38 11.07 52.68 10.39
N GLN A 39 12.15 53.31 9.94
CA GLN A 39 12.44 53.48 8.51
C GLN A 39 12.84 52.17 7.81
N MET A 40 13.44 51.21 8.53
CA MET A 40 13.64 49.86 7.96
C MET A 40 12.33 49.08 7.84
N ILE A 41 11.35 49.33 8.71
CA ILE A 41 10.06 48.63 8.72
C ILE A 41 9.07 49.29 7.74
N SER A 42 9.16 50.60 7.50
CA SER A 42 8.19 51.33 6.66
C SER A 42 8.49 51.31 5.16
N SER A 43 9.57 50.65 4.73
CA SER A 43 9.80 50.43 3.31
C SER A 43 9.00 49.20 2.92
N PRO A 44 7.90 49.29 2.13
CA PRO A 44 7.31 48.09 1.57
C PRO A 44 8.39 47.43 0.72
N GLN A 45 8.98 46.35 1.22
CA GLN A 45 9.80 45.45 0.43
C GLN A 45 8.89 44.93 -0.69
N GLN A 46 8.87 45.64 -1.82
CA GLN A 46 8.59 44.98 -3.08
C GLN A 46 9.70 43.95 -3.21
N ALA A 47 9.34 42.68 -3.00
CA ALA A 47 10.24 41.57 -3.26
C ALA A 47 10.86 41.80 -4.65
N PRO A 48 12.18 41.62 -4.81
CA PRO A 48 12.83 41.82 -6.09
C PRO A 48 12.05 41.04 -7.14
N ILE A 49 11.43 41.76 -8.08
CA ILE A 49 10.64 41.16 -9.16
C ILE A 49 11.62 40.31 -9.94
N THR A 50 11.54 39.00 -9.71
CA THR A 50 12.19 38.00 -10.55
C THR A 50 11.48 38.07 -11.89
N ILE A 51 12.00 38.91 -12.78
CA ILE A 51 11.62 38.87 -14.19
C ILE A 51 12.17 37.54 -14.70
N TYR A 52 11.34 36.50 -14.67
CA TYR A 52 11.65 35.25 -15.33
C TYR A 52 11.76 35.57 -16.82
N PRO A 53 12.94 35.39 -17.44
CA PRO A 53 13.05 35.51 -18.88
C PRO A 53 12.05 34.53 -19.47
N GLY A 54 11.07 35.05 -20.23
CA GLY A 54 10.03 34.22 -20.84
C GLY A 54 10.63 33.10 -21.69
N PRO A 55 9.85 32.06 -22.04
CA PRO A 55 10.35 30.81 -22.66
C PRO A 55 11.12 30.98 -23.99
N ARG A 56 11.19 32.19 -24.55
CA ARG A 56 11.95 32.53 -25.76
C ARG A 56 13.20 33.40 -25.51
N ALA A 57 13.39 33.93 -24.31
CA ALA A 57 14.51 34.81 -24.00
C ALA A 57 15.85 34.07 -23.88
N GLY A 58 15.85 32.74 -23.69
CA GLY A 58 17.05 31.92 -23.71
C GLY A 58 17.66 31.72 -25.11
N MET A 59 16.91 31.95 -26.18
CA MET A 59 17.39 31.73 -27.56
C MET A 59 18.26 32.88 -28.09
N ALA A 60 18.21 34.07 -27.47
CA ALA A 60 18.84 35.28 -28.00
C ALA A 60 20.36 35.36 -27.77
N THR A 61 20.91 34.60 -26.82
CA THR A 61 22.34 34.59 -26.46
C THR A 61 23.04 33.27 -26.81
N MET A 62 22.34 32.35 -27.46
CA MET A 62 22.83 31.02 -27.83
C MET A 62 23.67 31.06 -29.12
N SER A 63 24.67 30.19 -29.21
CA SER A 63 25.48 30.07 -30.42
C SER A 63 24.64 29.55 -31.60
N LYS A 64 25.12 29.72 -32.84
CA LYS A 64 24.39 29.23 -34.04
C LYS A 64 24.12 27.72 -33.98
N ALA A 65 25.05 26.95 -33.41
CA ALA A 65 24.89 25.51 -33.23
C ALA A 65 23.77 25.19 -32.22
N ASP A 66 23.71 25.93 -31.11
CA ASP A 66 22.69 25.74 -30.09
C ASP A 66 21.29 26.13 -30.60
N LEU A 67 21.20 27.15 -31.46
CA LEU A 67 19.96 27.53 -32.14
C LEU A 67 19.45 26.42 -33.08
N GLU A 68 20.34 25.78 -33.83
CA GLU A 68 19.99 24.66 -34.70
C GLU A 68 19.51 23.45 -33.88
N ILE A 69 20.19 23.15 -32.77
CA ILE A 69 19.78 22.10 -31.83
C ILE A 69 18.41 22.44 -31.23
N ALA A 70 18.19 23.68 -30.79
CA ALA A 70 16.91 24.10 -30.23
C ALA A 70 15.77 24.01 -31.26
N GLN A 71 16.01 24.42 -32.51
CA GLN A 71 15.06 24.27 -33.61
C GLN A 71 14.78 22.81 -33.92
N ARG A 72 15.81 21.95 -33.95
CA ARG A 72 15.64 20.50 -34.14
C ARG A 72 14.82 19.88 -33.02
N LEU A 73 15.06 20.27 -31.76
CA LEU A 73 14.30 19.81 -30.61
C LEU A 73 12.84 20.31 -30.65
N GLU A 74 12.61 21.54 -31.09
CA GLU A 74 11.27 22.08 -31.28
C GLU A 74 10.51 21.32 -32.38
N ASN A 75 11.18 21.04 -33.51
CA ASN A 75 10.61 20.24 -34.59
C ASN A 75 10.31 18.81 -34.16
N LEU A 76 11.21 18.18 -33.39
CA LEU A 76 11.02 16.83 -32.85
C LEU A 76 9.87 16.77 -31.85
N ARG A 77 9.69 17.82 -31.04
CA ARG A 77 8.54 17.94 -30.14
C ARG A 77 7.22 18.04 -30.90
N LYS A 78 7.19 18.80 -31.99
CA LYS A 78 5.98 18.94 -32.82
C LYS A 78 5.66 17.64 -33.55
N SER A 79 6.65 17.01 -34.19
CA SER A 79 6.43 15.74 -34.90
C SER A 79 5.97 14.61 -33.99
N HIS A 80 6.53 14.50 -32.78
CA HIS A 80 6.10 13.48 -31.82
C HIS A 80 4.66 13.69 -31.33
N ILE A 81 4.16 14.93 -31.31
CA ILE A 81 2.77 15.20 -30.89
C ILE A 81 1.79 14.83 -32.01
N ASP A 82 2.16 15.10 -33.27
CA ASP A 82 1.31 14.82 -34.43
C ASP A 82 1.28 13.32 -34.81
N GLU A 83 2.29 12.54 -34.42
CA GLU A 83 2.37 11.09 -34.67
C GLU A 83 1.63 10.23 -33.63
N LEU A 84 1.28 10.81 -32.47
CA LEU A 84 0.52 10.07 -31.47
C LEU A 84 -0.93 9.90 -31.97
N PRO A 85 -1.43 8.65 -32.07
CA PRO A 85 -2.81 8.43 -32.45
C PRO A 85 -3.73 9.19 -31.51
N THR A 86 -4.67 9.93 -32.09
CA THR A 86 -5.68 10.64 -31.29
C THR A 86 -6.47 9.65 -30.44
N GLU A 87 -7.00 10.11 -29.30
CA GLU A 87 -7.77 9.25 -28.39
C GLU A 87 -8.97 8.61 -29.10
N GLU A 88 -9.57 9.32 -30.07
CA GLU A 88 -10.64 8.79 -30.91
C GLU A 88 -10.17 7.67 -31.84
N GLU A 89 -8.98 7.80 -32.43
CA GLU A 89 -8.38 6.75 -33.26
C GLU A 89 -8.01 5.53 -32.42
N MET A 90 -7.45 5.74 -31.23
CA MET A 90 -7.16 4.65 -30.30
C MET A 90 -8.44 3.93 -29.88
N ALA A 91 -9.49 4.68 -29.53
CA ALA A 91 -10.81 4.12 -29.20
C ALA A 91 -11.39 3.30 -30.35
N SER A 92 -11.30 3.80 -31.58
CA SER A 92 -11.76 3.10 -32.78
C SER A 92 -10.96 1.83 -33.05
N ARG A 93 -9.62 1.88 -32.95
CA ARG A 93 -8.74 0.71 -33.12
C ARG A 93 -9.00 -0.34 -32.05
N LEU A 94 -9.19 0.07 -30.79
CA LEU A 94 -9.52 -0.82 -29.69
C LEU A 94 -10.88 -1.48 -29.87
N ALA A 95 -11.88 -0.74 -30.37
CA ALA A 95 -13.18 -1.30 -30.72
C ALA A 95 -13.05 -2.35 -31.81
N HIS A 96 -12.31 -2.05 -32.88
CA HIS A 96 -12.08 -2.97 -33.98
C HIS A 96 -11.35 -4.24 -33.54
N LEU A 97 -10.30 -4.12 -32.72
CA LEU A 97 -9.57 -5.26 -32.15
C LEU A 97 -10.45 -6.15 -31.26
N LYS A 98 -11.43 -5.56 -30.57
CA LYS A 98 -12.37 -6.29 -29.71
C LYS A 98 -13.62 -6.77 -30.44
N GLY A 99 -13.76 -6.51 -31.74
CA GLY A 99 -14.98 -6.83 -32.51
C GLY A 99 -16.21 -6.02 -32.08
N LEU A 100 -16.00 -4.87 -31.44
CA LEU A 100 -17.04 -3.97 -30.93
C LEU A 100 -17.29 -2.82 -31.92
N PRO A 101 -18.47 -2.17 -31.89
CA PRO A 101 -18.73 -0.99 -32.70
C PRO A 101 -17.79 0.18 -32.34
N SER A 102 -17.41 1.00 -33.32
CA SER A 102 -16.45 2.12 -33.16
C SER A 102 -16.81 3.09 -32.04
N ASP A 103 -18.10 3.22 -31.75
CA ASP A 103 -18.64 4.17 -30.78
C ASP A 103 -18.71 3.59 -29.35
N HIS A 104 -18.31 2.33 -29.17
CA HIS A 104 -18.39 1.64 -27.87
C HIS A 104 -17.64 2.41 -26.77
N PHE A 105 -16.46 2.95 -27.09
CA PHE A 105 -15.63 3.69 -26.13
C PHE A 105 -15.88 5.20 -26.11
N LYS A 106 -16.71 5.72 -27.03
CA LYS A 106 -17.12 7.14 -27.05
C LYS A 106 -18.29 7.43 -26.11
N LYS A 107 -19.03 6.40 -25.70
CA LYS A 107 -20.14 6.53 -24.75
C LYS A 107 -19.57 6.65 -23.34
N PRO A 108 -20.03 7.60 -22.49
CA PRO A 108 -19.63 7.64 -21.10
C PRO A 108 -20.00 6.30 -20.47
N SER A 109 -18.99 5.52 -20.11
CA SER A 109 -19.16 4.22 -19.47
C SER A 109 -19.92 4.46 -18.18
N ILE A 110 -21.20 4.12 -18.16
CA ILE A 110 -21.95 4.02 -16.92
C ILE A 110 -21.25 2.92 -16.14
N VAL A 111 -20.54 3.28 -15.07
CA VAL A 111 -19.76 2.37 -14.21
C VAL A 111 -20.71 1.55 -13.34
N HIS A 112 -21.77 1.00 -13.93
CA HIS A 112 -22.54 -0.08 -13.34
C HIS A 112 -21.91 -1.36 -13.85
N GLN A 113 -20.88 -1.82 -13.14
CA GLN A 113 -20.52 -3.22 -13.25
C GLN A 113 -21.71 -4.02 -12.70
N PRO A 114 -22.26 -4.96 -13.49
CA PRO A 114 -23.28 -5.86 -12.97
C PRO A 114 -22.69 -6.62 -11.77
N PRO A 115 -23.50 -6.90 -10.74
CA PRO A 115 -23.06 -7.68 -9.60
C PRO A 115 -22.51 -9.02 -10.09
N ASP A 116 -21.35 -9.39 -9.57
CA ASP A 116 -20.66 -10.61 -9.97
C ASP A 116 -21.53 -11.83 -9.65
N THR A 117 -21.94 -12.55 -10.70
CA THR A 117 -22.80 -13.73 -10.61
C THR A 117 -22.01 -15.02 -10.36
N ARG A 118 -20.68 -14.94 -10.32
CA ARG A 118 -19.82 -16.09 -10.02
C ARG A 118 -20.05 -16.58 -8.60
N THR A 119 -19.99 -17.90 -8.45
CA THR A 119 -20.00 -18.54 -7.14
C THR A 119 -18.72 -18.23 -6.38
N ASP A 120 -18.74 -18.31 -5.05
CA ASP A 120 -17.57 -17.97 -4.24
C ASP A 120 -16.38 -18.93 -4.48
N GLY A 121 -16.66 -20.19 -4.84
CA GLY A 121 -15.62 -21.13 -5.28
C GLY A 121 -14.93 -20.67 -6.57
N GLN A 122 -15.70 -20.27 -7.58
CA GLN A 122 -15.15 -19.73 -8.83
C GLN A 122 -14.34 -18.45 -8.61
N LYS A 123 -14.76 -17.59 -7.67
CA LYS A 123 -13.99 -16.40 -7.30
C LYS A 123 -12.66 -16.77 -6.65
N ALA A 124 -12.65 -17.79 -5.79
CA ALA A 124 -11.43 -18.30 -5.18
C ALA A 124 -10.48 -18.90 -6.23
N ASP A 125 -11.00 -19.73 -7.13
CA ASP A 125 -10.22 -20.34 -8.21
C ASP A 125 -9.63 -19.28 -9.17
N ASP A 126 -10.43 -18.26 -9.53
CA ASP A 126 -9.95 -17.13 -10.35
C ASP A 126 -8.87 -16.32 -9.62
N LEU A 127 -9.01 -16.12 -8.32
CA LEU A 127 -8.02 -15.41 -7.50
C LEU A 127 -6.71 -16.20 -7.43
N ILE A 128 -6.78 -17.52 -7.21
CA ILE A 128 -5.62 -18.42 -7.21
C ILE A 128 -4.96 -18.40 -8.58
N SER A 129 -5.74 -18.54 -9.66
CA SER A 129 -5.24 -18.53 -11.03
C SER A 129 -4.51 -17.22 -11.36
N ARG A 130 -5.05 -16.09 -10.91
CA ARG A 130 -4.42 -14.77 -11.07
C ARG A 130 -3.10 -14.69 -10.29
N ALA A 131 -3.08 -15.12 -9.04
CA ALA A 131 -1.88 -15.09 -8.21
C ALA A 131 -0.77 -15.99 -8.78
N MET A 132 -1.11 -17.19 -9.25
CA MET A 132 -0.16 -18.09 -9.92
C MET A 132 0.37 -17.48 -11.22
N GLY A 133 -0.50 -16.80 -11.99
CA GLY A 133 -0.10 -16.08 -13.19
C GLY A 133 0.90 -14.96 -12.91
N GLU A 134 0.74 -14.22 -11.82
CA GLU A 134 1.66 -13.16 -11.39
C GLU A 134 3.02 -13.72 -11.01
N VAL A 135 3.05 -14.78 -10.19
CA VAL A 135 4.31 -15.47 -9.83
C VAL A 135 5.04 -15.99 -11.08
N ALA A 136 4.31 -16.55 -12.04
CA ALA A 136 4.90 -17.02 -13.30
C ALA A 136 5.42 -15.89 -14.21
N LEU A 137 4.88 -14.67 -14.08
CA LEU A 137 5.42 -13.50 -14.77
C LEU A 137 6.68 -13.00 -14.08
N ASP A 138 6.70 -12.97 -12.74
CA ASP A 138 7.86 -12.56 -11.94
C ASP A 138 9.06 -13.48 -12.18
N GLU A 139 8.85 -14.78 -12.37
CA GLU A 139 9.92 -15.72 -12.71
C GLU A 139 10.52 -15.48 -14.10
N LYS A 140 9.68 -15.06 -15.07
CA LYS A 140 10.11 -14.79 -16.45
C LYS A 140 10.76 -13.42 -16.61
N MET A 141 10.47 -12.48 -15.71
CA MET A 141 11.16 -11.20 -15.70
C MET A 141 12.60 -11.44 -15.24
N ALA A 142 13.56 -11.11 -16.09
CA ALA A 142 14.98 -11.19 -15.76
C ALA A 142 15.19 -10.42 -14.45
N LYS A 143 15.84 -11.07 -13.48
CA LYS A 143 16.13 -10.40 -12.21
C LYS A 143 17.06 -9.23 -12.53
N ALA A 144 16.92 -8.13 -11.78
CA ALA A 144 17.78 -6.98 -11.96
C ALA A 144 19.27 -7.36 -11.91
N ASP A 145 19.60 -8.39 -11.13
CA ASP A 145 20.94 -8.96 -11.03
C ASP A 145 21.40 -9.64 -12.34
N ASP A 146 20.52 -10.36 -13.03
CA ASP A 146 20.83 -10.98 -14.33
C ASP A 146 21.04 -9.91 -15.42
N GLU A 147 20.24 -8.85 -15.40
CA GLU A 147 20.46 -7.69 -16.27
C GLU A 147 21.78 -6.97 -15.97
N LEU A 148 22.15 -6.86 -14.70
CA LEU A 148 23.43 -6.29 -14.29
C LEU A 148 24.58 -7.19 -14.68
N GLU A 149 24.46 -8.50 -14.52
CA GLU A 149 25.48 -9.47 -14.92
C GLU A 149 25.69 -9.44 -16.43
N THR A 150 24.62 -9.43 -17.23
CA THR A 150 24.74 -9.28 -18.69
C THR A 150 25.39 -7.95 -19.09
N ARG A 151 25.07 -6.85 -18.40
CA ARG A 151 25.76 -5.55 -18.60
C ARG A 151 27.22 -5.59 -18.17
N LEU A 152 27.56 -6.30 -17.09
CA LEU A 152 28.94 -6.46 -16.64
C LEU A 152 29.73 -7.36 -17.59
N ALA A 153 29.15 -8.43 -18.11
CA ALA A 153 29.74 -9.28 -19.15
C ALA A 153 29.99 -8.48 -20.44
N ARG A 154 29.05 -7.61 -20.82
CA ARG A 154 29.25 -6.62 -21.92
C ARG A 154 30.42 -5.69 -21.65
N LEU A 155 30.51 -5.14 -20.44
CA LEU A 155 31.56 -4.21 -20.06
C LEU A 155 32.94 -4.89 -20.00
N ARG A 156 32.99 -6.16 -19.58
CA ARG A 156 34.18 -7.02 -19.61
C ARG A 156 34.55 -7.47 -21.03
N GLY A 157 33.69 -7.25 -22.02
CA GLY A 157 33.92 -7.61 -23.42
C GLY A 157 33.65 -9.08 -23.76
N GLU A 158 32.98 -9.82 -22.87
CA GLU A 158 32.71 -11.26 -23.01
C GLU A 158 31.59 -11.54 -24.05
N GLU A 159 30.70 -10.57 -24.32
CA GLU A 159 29.60 -10.73 -25.29
C GLU A 159 30.06 -10.78 -26.77
N ALA A 160 31.31 -10.43 -27.07
CA ALA A 160 31.87 -10.48 -28.42
C ALA A 160 32.16 -11.89 -28.95
N GLN A 161 32.11 -12.94 -28.10
CA GLN A 161 32.37 -14.31 -28.53
C GLN A 161 31.11 -15.11 -28.92
N ALA A 162 29.90 -14.65 -28.59
CA ALA A 162 28.67 -15.39 -28.85
C ALA A 162 28.00 -15.09 -30.22
N ARG A 163 28.33 -13.97 -30.87
CA ARG A 163 27.71 -13.59 -32.16
C ARG A 163 28.49 -13.99 -33.41
N GLY A 164 29.66 -14.64 -33.27
CA GLY A 164 30.50 -15.09 -34.39
C GLY A 164 30.41 -16.59 -34.73
N ALA A 165 29.63 -17.39 -34.00
CA ALA A 165 29.66 -18.85 -34.10
C ALA A 165 28.34 -19.45 -34.61
N ILE A 166 27.87 -19.02 -35.79
CA ILE A 166 27.07 -19.91 -36.65
C ILE A 166 28.06 -20.69 -37.51
N ALA A 167 28.60 -21.80 -36.98
CA ALA A 167 29.17 -22.96 -37.69
C ALA A 167 30.26 -23.69 -36.87
N ARG A 168 29.85 -24.53 -35.91
CA ARG A 168 30.45 -25.85 -35.62
C ARG A 168 29.78 -26.45 -34.38
N PRO A 169 29.29 -27.70 -34.42
CA PRO A 169 29.09 -28.44 -33.19
C PRO A 169 30.48 -28.78 -32.61
N PRO A 170 30.84 -28.35 -31.39
CA PRO A 170 32.07 -28.81 -30.77
C PRO A 170 31.85 -30.21 -30.21
N ALA A 171 32.64 -31.13 -30.76
CA ALA A 171 32.91 -32.43 -30.17
C ALA A 171 33.38 -32.28 -28.72
N ALA A 172 32.96 -33.26 -27.93
CA ALA A 172 33.40 -33.63 -26.59
C ALA A 172 34.80 -33.12 -26.18
N PHE A 173 34.84 -32.36 -25.10
CA PHE A 173 36.00 -32.32 -24.20
C PHE A 173 35.56 -32.66 -22.77
N PRO A 174 36.43 -33.36 -22.02
CA PRO A 174 36.03 -34.21 -20.92
C PRO A 174 35.77 -33.43 -19.63
N LEU A 175 34.75 -33.89 -18.92
CA LEU A 175 34.44 -33.55 -17.54
C LEU A 175 35.66 -33.78 -16.64
N SER A 176 36.02 -32.76 -15.87
CA SER A 176 36.88 -32.89 -14.69
C SER A 176 36.04 -33.44 -13.53
N PRO A 177 36.44 -34.51 -12.82
CA PRO A 177 35.62 -35.18 -11.84
C PRO A 177 35.91 -34.63 -10.43
N ASN A 178 35.21 -33.59 -10.00
CA ASN A 178 35.04 -33.28 -8.56
C ASN A 178 34.08 -32.11 -8.35
N ALA A 179 32.81 -32.35 -8.66
CA ALA A 179 31.67 -31.69 -8.04
C ALA A 179 30.45 -32.58 -8.29
N ARG A 180 30.30 -33.63 -7.46
CA ARG A 180 29.06 -34.39 -7.37
C ARG A 180 28.02 -33.50 -6.71
N ALA A 181 27.36 -32.66 -7.50
CA ALA A 181 25.96 -32.36 -7.26
C ALA A 181 25.21 -33.63 -7.67
N ASP A 182 24.70 -34.30 -6.67
CA ASP A 182 23.93 -35.53 -6.77
C ASP A 182 22.53 -35.15 -7.27
N ASP A 183 22.39 -35.10 -8.59
CA ASP A 183 21.16 -34.74 -9.31
C ASP A 183 20.32 -36.00 -9.60
N THR A 184 20.28 -36.92 -8.63
CA THR A 184 19.48 -38.16 -8.66
C THR A 184 18.23 -38.09 -7.78
N LEU A 185 17.76 -36.88 -7.41
CA LEU A 185 16.55 -36.71 -6.61
C LEU A 185 15.26 -36.61 -7.45
N GLY A 186 15.34 -36.83 -8.76
CA GLY A 186 14.21 -36.72 -9.67
C GLY A 186 13.51 -38.03 -10.03
N GLU A 187 14.14 -39.20 -9.82
CA GLU A 187 13.61 -40.49 -10.30
C GLU A 187 13.17 -41.44 -9.17
N ASP A 188 13.53 -41.17 -7.90
CA ASP A 188 13.22 -42.07 -6.76
C ASP A 188 12.11 -41.55 -5.82
N LEU A 189 11.55 -40.35 -6.07
CA LEU A 189 10.48 -39.79 -5.21
C LEU A 189 9.13 -40.52 -5.34
N ASP A 190 8.90 -41.21 -6.46
CA ASP A 190 7.66 -41.95 -6.70
C ASP A 190 7.61 -43.32 -5.98
N ASP A 191 8.77 -43.83 -5.52
CA ASP A 191 8.91 -45.11 -4.83
C ASP A 191 9.09 -44.98 -3.30
N MET A 192 9.13 -43.75 -2.77
CA MET A 192 9.19 -43.52 -1.33
C MET A 192 7.85 -43.85 -0.66
N SER A 193 7.90 -44.72 0.34
CA SER A 193 6.72 -45.00 1.15
C SER A 193 6.26 -43.76 1.91
N MET A 194 4.95 -43.60 2.13
CA MET A 194 4.40 -42.48 2.90
C MET A 194 5.06 -42.33 4.29
N ASP A 195 5.48 -43.43 4.89
CA ASP A 195 6.17 -43.45 6.18
C ASP A 195 7.57 -42.83 6.11
N GLU A 196 8.29 -43.01 4.99
CA GLU A 196 9.60 -42.40 4.77
C GLU A 196 9.48 -40.91 4.47
N VAL A 197 8.44 -40.49 3.76
CA VAL A 197 8.13 -39.06 3.53
C VAL A 197 7.76 -38.38 4.86
N GLU A 198 6.95 -39.01 5.71
CA GLU A 198 6.61 -38.49 7.04
C GLU A 198 7.85 -38.39 7.93
N ALA A 199 8.72 -39.41 7.91
CA ALA A 199 9.99 -39.37 8.64
C ALA A 199 10.92 -38.25 8.16
N LEU A 200 10.98 -38.01 6.84
CA LEU A 200 11.77 -36.94 6.24
C LEU A 200 11.23 -35.56 6.61
N MET A 201 9.92 -35.36 6.53
CA MET A 201 9.25 -34.11 6.94
C MET A 201 9.50 -33.83 8.43
N LYS A 202 9.37 -34.84 9.29
CA LYS A 202 9.62 -34.71 10.73
C LYS A 202 11.09 -34.41 11.05
N ALA A 203 12.03 -34.96 10.27
CA ALA A 203 13.44 -34.64 10.39
C ALA A 203 13.72 -33.18 9.97
N ALA A 204 13.13 -32.73 8.86
CA ALA A 204 13.24 -31.35 8.40
C ALA A 204 12.62 -30.35 9.40
N GLU A 205 11.46 -30.65 9.97
CA GLU A 205 10.84 -29.84 11.03
C GLU A 205 11.72 -29.74 12.28
N LYS A 206 12.34 -30.85 12.68
CA LYS A 206 13.26 -30.88 13.83
C LYS A 206 14.51 -30.05 13.58
N GLU A 207 15.05 -30.11 12.37
CA GLU A 207 16.23 -29.32 11.98
C GLU A 207 15.88 -27.82 11.90
N ALA A 208 14.76 -27.48 11.25
CA ALA A 208 14.29 -26.11 11.14
C ALA A 208 13.99 -25.49 12.52
N SER A 209 13.30 -26.23 13.40
CA SER A 209 13.00 -25.76 14.76
C SER A 209 14.25 -25.61 15.63
N ALA A 210 15.23 -26.53 15.50
CA ALA A 210 16.51 -26.40 16.19
C ALA A 210 17.32 -25.19 15.69
N GLY A 211 17.33 -24.95 14.38
CA GLY A 211 17.94 -23.77 13.76
C GLY A 211 17.30 -22.47 14.23
N ALA A 212 15.96 -22.41 14.28
CA ALA A 212 15.22 -21.26 14.75
C ALA A 212 15.46 -20.98 16.25
N ALA A 213 15.47 -22.03 17.09
CA ALA A 213 15.76 -21.89 18.52
C ALA A 213 17.18 -21.36 18.77
N LYS A 214 18.16 -21.83 17.97
CA LYS A 214 19.53 -21.34 18.05
C LYS A 214 19.64 -19.88 17.62
N ALA A 215 19.00 -19.50 16.52
CA ALA A 215 18.97 -18.12 16.03
C ALA A 215 18.29 -17.17 17.04
N LEU A 216 17.20 -17.59 17.68
CA LEU A 216 16.55 -16.82 18.75
C LEU A 216 17.47 -16.66 19.97
N GLY A 217 18.20 -17.70 20.36
CA GLY A 217 19.18 -17.64 21.43
C GLY A 217 20.31 -16.65 21.14
N GLU A 218 20.83 -16.64 19.91
CA GLU A 218 21.87 -15.71 19.46
C GLU A 218 21.35 -14.27 19.42
N LEU A 219 20.13 -14.04 18.93
CA LEU A 219 19.48 -12.72 18.96
C LEU A 219 19.18 -12.22 20.37
N GLN A 220 18.84 -13.12 21.30
CA GLN A 220 18.60 -12.76 22.70
C GLN A 220 19.90 -12.47 23.46
N ALA A 221 21.01 -13.09 23.06
CA ALA A 221 22.34 -12.83 23.61
C ALA A 221 22.93 -11.49 23.13
N ASP A 222 22.38 -10.91 22.05
CA ASP A 222 22.79 -9.58 21.56
C ASP A 222 22.32 -8.47 22.53
N PRO A 223 23.24 -7.71 23.14
CA PRO A 223 22.91 -6.65 24.08
C PRO A 223 22.08 -5.51 23.45
N GLU A 224 22.20 -5.28 22.13
CA GLU A 224 21.44 -4.24 21.44
C GLU A 224 19.96 -4.63 21.30
N VAL A 225 19.72 -5.90 20.94
CA VAL A 225 18.36 -6.46 20.81
C VAL A 225 17.69 -6.59 22.17
N ALA A 226 18.42 -7.05 23.19
CA ALA A 226 17.93 -7.09 24.58
C ALA A 226 17.59 -5.69 25.10
N GLY A 227 18.42 -4.69 24.77
CA GLY A 227 18.17 -3.28 25.08
C GLY A 227 16.91 -2.73 24.40
N ALA A 228 16.72 -3.05 23.11
CA ALA A 228 15.54 -2.64 22.34
C ALA A 228 14.25 -3.26 22.90
N MET A 229 14.28 -4.56 23.25
CA MET A 229 13.15 -5.26 23.87
C MET A 229 12.79 -4.66 25.24
N ALA A 230 13.79 -4.36 26.09
CA ALA A 230 13.56 -3.71 27.37
C ALA A 230 13.02 -2.27 27.25
N GLN A 231 13.37 -1.55 26.18
CA GLN A 231 12.78 -0.24 25.89
C GLN A 231 11.33 -0.36 25.39
N ALA A 232 11.04 -1.35 24.55
CA ALA A 232 9.70 -1.60 24.03
C ALA A 232 8.71 -1.92 25.17
N THR A 233 9.11 -2.76 26.13
CA THR A 233 8.26 -3.07 27.30
C THR A 233 8.03 -1.85 28.19
N LYS A 234 9.06 -1.01 28.43
CA LYS A 234 8.92 0.25 29.18
C LYS A 234 8.00 1.27 28.49
N ARG A 235 7.99 1.34 27.16
CA ARG A 235 7.09 2.23 26.40
C ARG A 235 5.63 1.76 26.49
N LYS A 236 5.40 0.46 26.46
CA LYS A 236 4.06 -0.14 26.61
C LYS A 236 3.46 0.11 28.00
N GLU A 237 4.27 0.05 29.05
CA GLU A 237 3.82 0.33 30.42
C GLU A 237 3.49 1.81 30.66
N LYS A 238 4.32 2.74 30.14
CA LYS A 238 4.06 4.19 30.21
C LYS A 238 2.83 4.63 29.40
N GLY A 239 2.52 3.93 28.29
CA GLY A 239 1.30 4.16 27.52
C GLY A 239 0.03 3.82 28.28
N ARG A 240 0.03 2.77 29.11
CA ARG A 240 -1.13 2.33 29.89
C ARG A 240 -1.44 3.20 31.11
N GLN A 241 -0.47 3.94 31.66
CA GLN A 241 -0.72 4.85 32.78
C GLN A 241 -1.31 6.21 32.34
N LYS A 242 -1.02 6.67 31.11
CA LYS A 242 -1.57 7.94 30.59
C LYS A 242 -3.03 7.86 30.16
N SER A 243 -3.58 6.68 29.86
CA SER A 243 -4.99 6.51 29.48
C SER A 243 -5.96 6.40 30.67
N ARG A 244 -5.46 6.35 31.91
CA ARG A 244 -6.30 6.21 33.13
C ARG A 244 -6.52 7.51 33.92
N SER A 245 -5.91 8.64 33.52
CA SER A 245 -5.97 9.89 34.31
C SER A 245 -6.75 11.07 33.68
N SER A 246 -7.53 10.86 32.61
CA SER A 246 -8.28 11.95 31.93
C SER A 246 -9.81 11.87 32.04
N LYS A 247 -10.36 11.17 33.05
CA LYS A 247 -11.82 11.15 33.31
C LYS A 247 -12.16 12.02 34.52
N GLY A 248 -12.39 13.31 34.28
CA GLY A 248 -12.84 14.22 35.33
C GLY A 248 -12.89 15.69 34.94
N LYS A 249 -13.87 16.09 34.14
CA LYS A 249 -14.46 17.45 34.22
C LYS A 249 -15.85 17.48 33.57
N LYS A 250 -16.87 17.55 34.43
CA LYS A 250 -18.24 17.93 34.09
C LYS A 250 -18.25 19.42 33.70
N GLY A 251 -18.98 19.75 32.64
CA GLY A 251 -19.35 21.11 32.27
C GLY A 251 -20.68 21.05 31.51
N GLU A 252 -21.71 21.60 32.12
CA GLU A 252 -23.07 21.76 31.60
C GLU A 252 -23.10 22.72 30.40
N SER A 253 -23.77 22.36 29.31
CA SER A 253 -24.52 23.32 28.47
C SER A 253 -25.45 22.60 27.49
N SER A 254 -26.73 22.92 27.65
CA SER A 254 -27.93 22.90 26.79
C SER A 254 -27.93 22.40 25.34
N ASP A 255 -29.06 21.74 25.03
CA ASP A 255 -29.86 21.74 23.79
C ASP A 255 -29.19 21.51 22.43
N GLU A 256 -29.35 20.28 21.89
CA GLU A 256 -30.26 19.97 20.77
C GLU A 256 -30.08 18.49 20.35
N GLU A 257 -31.18 17.73 20.38
CA GLU A 257 -31.23 16.31 20.03
C GLU A 257 -31.09 16.08 18.51
N ARG A 258 -29.99 15.46 18.10
CA ARG A 258 -29.94 14.60 16.91
C ARG A 258 -29.34 13.25 17.28
N HIS A 259 -30.19 12.24 17.33
CA HIS A 259 -29.86 10.86 17.66
C HIS A 259 -29.05 10.20 16.52
N SER A 260 -27.72 10.41 16.51
CA SER A 260 -26.79 9.53 15.81
C SER A 260 -26.36 8.43 16.77
N LYS A 261 -27.00 7.25 16.69
CA LYS A 261 -26.54 6.04 17.36
C LYS A 261 -25.44 5.40 16.50
N SER A 262 -24.22 5.91 16.60
CA SER A 262 -23.03 5.17 16.19
C SER A 262 -22.80 4.06 17.22
N TYR A 263 -23.06 2.81 16.83
CA TYR A 263 -22.68 1.64 17.62
C TYR A 263 -21.18 1.41 17.48
N ASP A 264 -20.39 2.25 18.13
CA ASP A 264 -19.02 1.92 18.51
C ASP A 264 -19.12 1.16 19.82
N SER A 265 -19.45 -0.14 19.72
CA SER A 265 -19.30 -1.04 20.85
C SER A 265 -17.81 -1.30 21.01
N ASP A 266 -17.19 -0.56 21.93
CA ASP A 266 -15.93 -0.92 22.56
C ASP A 266 -16.03 -2.38 23.05
N ILE A 267 -15.61 -3.30 22.20
CA ILE A 267 -15.33 -4.68 22.59
C ILE A 267 -14.00 -4.59 23.33
N ASP A 268 -14.08 -4.59 24.66
CA ASP A 268 -12.95 -4.89 25.54
C ASP A 268 -12.47 -6.32 25.21
N LEU A 269 -11.64 -6.44 24.17
CA LEU A 269 -10.78 -7.58 23.92
C LEU A 269 -9.67 -7.52 24.97
N GLU A 270 -9.98 -7.99 26.18
CA GLU A 270 -8.97 -8.47 27.12
C GLU A 270 -8.29 -9.69 26.48
N ILE A 271 -7.35 -9.42 25.58
CA ILE A 271 -6.33 -10.38 25.17
C ILE A 271 -5.41 -10.51 26.39
N GLU A 272 -5.81 -11.37 27.32
CA GLU A 272 -4.95 -11.87 28.37
C GLU A 272 -3.67 -12.38 27.70
N GLY A 273 -2.56 -11.73 28.08
CA GLY A 273 -1.33 -11.79 27.33
C GLY A 273 -0.83 -13.21 27.14
N GLY A 274 -0.50 -13.53 25.89
CA GLY A 274 0.79 -14.12 25.48
C GLY A 274 1.32 -15.27 26.32
N LYS A 275 0.46 -16.08 26.94
CA LYS A 275 0.83 -17.43 27.32
C LYS A 275 0.90 -18.20 26.02
N ALA A 276 2.04 -18.86 25.82
CA ALA A 276 2.27 -19.77 24.73
C ALA A 276 0.99 -20.56 24.44
N ILE A 277 0.59 -20.58 23.17
CA ILE A 277 -0.49 -21.42 22.67
C ILE A 277 0.06 -22.85 22.69
N ASP A 278 0.24 -23.37 23.90
CA ASP A 278 0.51 -24.77 24.16
C ASP A 278 -0.82 -25.48 23.95
N ALA A 279 -1.00 -26.02 22.75
CA ALA A 279 -1.89 -27.14 22.43
C ALA A 279 -3.27 -27.14 23.11
N VAL A 280 -3.93 -25.98 23.20
CA VAL A 280 -5.39 -25.97 23.37
C VAL A 280 -5.92 -26.52 22.06
N THR A 281 -6.38 -27.76 22.11
CA THR A 281 -6.78 -28.53 20.93
C THR A 281 -7.75 -27.71 20.08
N GLU A 282 -7.54 -27.68 18.76
CA GLU A 282 -8.40 -26.95 17.81
C GLU A 282 -9.89 -27.31 18.00
N GLN A 283 -10.17 -28.51 18.51
CA GLN A 283 -11.51 -28.98 18.90
C GLN A 283 -12.16 -28.13 20.00
N GLU A 284 -11.42 -27.68 21.01
CA GLU A 284 -11.96 -26.79 22.06
C GLU A 284 -12.27 -25.39 21.52
N GLU A 285 -11.50 -24.92 20.54
CA GLU A 285 -11.76 -23.64 19.89
C GLU A 285 -12.97 -23.72 18.96
N VAL A 286 -13.10 -24.79 18.18
CA VAL A 286 -14.30 -25.07 17.38
C VAL A 286 -15.53 -25.16 18.28
N GLN A 287 -15.45 -25.87 19.41
CA GLN A 287 -16.57 -25.97 20.36
C GLN A 287 -16.92 -24.60 20.96
N ARG A 288 -15.92 -23.77 21.28
CA ARG A 288 -16.12 -22.41 21.78
C ARG A 288 -16.82 -21.52 20.74
N ILE A 289 -16.48 -21.67 19.46
CA ILE A 289 -17.12 -20.94 18.36
C ILE A 289 -18.58 -21.37 18.22
N ILE A 290 -18.87 -22.67 18.26
CA ILE A 290 -20.24 -23.22 18.20
C ILE A 290 -21.08 -22.69 19.37
N ASP A 291 -20.53 -22.70 20.58
CA ASP A 291 -21.19 -22.18 21.79
C ASP A 291 -21.48 -20.68 21.70
N MET A 292 -20.59 -19.91 21.05
CA MET A 292 -20.76 -18.48 20.84
C MET A 292 -21.92 -18.19 19.88
N TYR A 293 -21.99 -18.91 18.75
CA TYR A 293 -23.07 -18.73 17.78
C TYR A 293 -24.43 -19.18 18.33
N THR A 294 -24.48 -20.29 19.07
CA THR A 294 -25.73 -20.78 19.69
C THR A 294 -26.25 -19.80 20.75
N LYS A 295 -25.37 -19.24 21.61
CA LYS A 295 -25.75 -18.16 22.55
C LYS A 295 -26.29 -16.93 21.82
N ARG A 296 -25.66 -16.52 20.72
CA ARG A 296 -26.11 -15.36 19.92
C ARG A 296 -27.49 -15.60 19.32
N ALA A 297 -27.76 -16.80 18.82
CA ALA A 297 -29.08 -17.18 18.29
C ALA A 297 -30.16 -17.15 19.39
N GLN A 298 -29.85 -17.66 20.59
CA GLN A 298 -30.76 -17.63 21.75
C GLN A 298 -31.08 -16.20 22.18
N LEU A 299 -30.08 -15.32 22.29
CA LEU A 299 -30.28 -13.90 22.62
C LEU A 299 -31.14 -13.18 21.57
N LYS A 300 -30.94 -13.48 20.27
CA LYS A 300 -31.77 -12.92 19.19
C LYS A 300 -33.23 -13.38 19.31
N LYS A 301 -33.47 -14.65 19.66
CA LYS A 301 -34.82 -15.20 19.90
C LYS A 301 -35.48 -14.57 21.12
N GLU A 302 -34.75 -14.41 22.22
CA GLU A 302 -35.25 -13.76 23.44
C GLU A 302 -35.58 -12.28 23.19
N LYS A 303 -34.74 -11.56 22.43
CA LYS A 303 -35.01 -10.16 22.04
C LYS A 303 -36.26 -10.03 21.17
N LYS A 304 -36.47 -10.95 20.22
CA LYS A 304 -37.72 -11.01 19.43
C LYS A 304 -38.92 -11.28 20.33
N ARG A 305 -38.81 -12.21 21.30
CA ARG A 305 -39.87 -12.50 22.28
C ARG A 305 -40.19 -11.29 23.15
N LYS A 306 -39.18 -10.62 23.72
CA LYS A 306 -39.32 -9.39 24.50
C LYS A 306 -39.93 -8.25 23.68
N LYS A 307 -39.54 -8.10 22.41
CA LYS A 307 -40.15 -7.10 21.51
C LYS A 307 -41.62 -7.42 21.25
N LYS A 308 -41.97 -8.69 21.01
CA LYS A 308 -43.36 -9.13 20.82
C LYS A 308 -44.19 -8.94 22.10
N GLU A 309 -43.62 -9.24 23.26
CA GLU A 309 -44.25 -9.06 24.56
C GLU A 309 -44.45 -7.58 24.89
N ALA A 310 -43.46 -6.73 24.62
CA ALA A 310 -43.58 -5.28 24.76
C ALA A 310 -44.63 -4.70 23.79
N ALA A 311 -44.69 -5.18 22.56
CA ALA A 311 -45.73 -4.79 21.60
C ALA A 311 -47.13 -5.23 22.05
N ALA A 312 -47.26 -6.44 22.60
CA ALA A 312 -48.51 -6.94 23.16
C ALA A 312 -48.93 -6.15 24.42
N ALA A 313 -47.99 -5.79 25.29
CA ALA A 313 -48.24 -4.96 26.46
C ALA A 313 -48.63 -3.52 26.07
N ALA A 314 -47.98 -2.94 25.06
CA ALA A 314 -48.35 -1.64 24.51
C ALA A 314 -49.75 -1.67 23.88
N ALA A 315 -50.11 -2.74 23.17
CA ALA A 315 -51.46 -2.93 22.63
C ALA A 315 -52.52 -3.08 23.73
N ALA A 316 -52.19 -3.72 24.85
CA ALA A 316 -53.08 -3.83 26.00
C ALA A 316 -53.25 -2.50 26.77
N GLN A 317 -52.23 -1.62 26.76
CA GLN A 317 -52.29 -0.30 27.40
C GLN A 317 -52.86 0.80 26.48
N GLY A 318 -52.83 0.62 25.16
CA GLY A 318 -53.32 1.57 24.15
C GLY A 318 -54.81 1.47 23.80
N GLY A 319 -55.58 0.64 24.50
CA GLY A 319 -57.02 0.51 24.29
C GLY A 319 -57.82 1.66 24.89
N ALA A 320 -57.71 2.88 24.34
CA ALA A 320 -58.77 3.92 24.28
C ALA A 320 -58.22 5.30 23.85
N ALA A 321 -57.70 5.45 22.63
CA ALA A 321 -57.75 6.76 21.95
C ALA A 321 -57.45 6.65 20.44
N ALA A 322 -58.39 7.17 19.67
CA ALA A 322 -58.23 7.76 18.34
C ALA A 322 -57.90 6.84 17.15
N ALA A 323 -58.99 6.43 16.49
CA ALA A 323 -59.03 6.33 15.04
C ALA A 323 -58.88 7.73 14.40
N VAL A 324 -57.72 8.00 13.79
CA VAL A 324 -57.49 9.02 12.74
C VAL A 324 -56.28 8.45 11.96
N GLY A 325 -56.46 7.88 10.77
CA GLY A 325 -56.63 8.63 9.52
C GLY A 325 -55.26 9.11 9.03
N GLY A 326 -54.60 8.32 8.17
CA GLY A 326 -53.26 8.61 7.65
C GLY A 326 -52.80 7.55 6.66
N ASP A 327 -53.51 7.49 5.54
CA ASP A 327 -53.09 6.92 4.27
C ASP A 327 -51.92 7.78 3.74
N ASP A 328 -50.77 7.17 3.44
CA ASP A 328 -49.84 7.58 2.37
C ASP A 328 -48.64 6.63 2.34
N SER A 329 -48.85 5.52 1.63
CA SER A 329 -47.98 4.92 0.61
C SER A 329 -46.48 5.30 0.61
N ASP A 330 -45.65 4.47 1.24
CA ASP A 330 -44.25 4.27 0.82
C ASP A 330 -44.07 2.79 0.46
N SER A 331 -43.99 2.55 -0.84
CA SER A 331 -43.78 1.24 -1.45
C SER A 331 -42.29 0.93 -1.47
N ASP A 332 -41.77 0.33 -0.39
CA ASP A 332 -40.53 -0.45 -0.44
C ASP A 332 -40.88 -1.94 -0.44
N ILE A 333 -41.05 -2.45 -1.65
CA ILE A 333 -41.06 -3.88 -1.97
C ILE A 333 -39.60 -4.36 -1.88
N GLU A 334 -39.19 -4.79 -0.70
CA GLU A 334 -38.11 -5.78 -0.58
C GLU A 334 -38.75 -7.16 -0.43
N VAL A 335 -38.80 -7.87 -1.56
CA VAL A 335 -39.15 -9.29 -1.63
C VAL A 335 -37.96 -10.08 -1.06
N GLY A 336 -37.87 -10.12 0.27
CA GLY A 336 -37.03 -11.06 0.98
C GLY A 336 -37.68 -12.44 0.94
N SER A 337 -37.38 -13.20 -0.12
CA SER A 337 -37.68 -14.63 -0.18
C SER A 337 -36.75 -15.38 0.78
N GLU A 338 -37.12 -15.40 2.06
CA GLU A 338 -36.60 -16.34 3.05
C GLU A 338 -37.19 -17.72 2.69
N SER A 339 -36.40 -18.55 2.01
CA SER A 339 -36.73 -19.97 1.83
C SER A 339 -36.64 -20.69 3.18
N ASP A 340 -37.81 -21.08 3.67
CA ASP A 340 -38.05 -22.11 4.67
C ASP A 340 -37.23 -23.37 4.35
N LEU A 341 -36.09 -23.54 5.02
CA LEU A 341 -35.46 -24.85 5.16
C LEU A 341 -36.02 -25.48 6.43
N THR A 342 -37.20 -26.05 6.27
CA THR A 342 -37.75 -26.99 7.25
C THR A 342 -36.91 -28.26 7.27
N SER A 343 -36.62 -28.67 8.49
CA SER A 343 -35.88 -29.84 8.92
C SER A 343 -36.41 -31.14 8.29
N GLU A 344 -35.64 -31.75 7.39
CA GLU A 344 -35.77 -33.17 7.05
C GLU A 344 -34.67 -33.95 7.77
N SER A 345 -34.99 -34.33 9.01
CA SER A 345 -34.29 -35.34 9.77
C SER A 345 -35.09 -36.64 9.72
N GLU A 346 -34.88 -37.44 8.68
CA GLU A 346 -35.29 -38.84 8.63
C GLU A 346 -34.03 -39.70 8.74
N LYS A 347 -33.80 -40.31 9.92
CA LYS A 347 -34.05 -41.75 10.15
C LYS A 347 -33.39 -42.65 9.10
N PHE A 348 -32.06 -42.73 9.13
CA PHE A 348 -31.36 -43.93 8.66
C PHE A 348 -31.41 -44.98 9.77
N SER A 349 -32.49 -45.77 9.80
CA SER A 349 -32.56 -47.02 10.54
C SER A 349 -32.15 -48.17 9.63
N MET A 350 -31.02 -48.79 9.96
CA MET A 350 -30.88 -50.23 10.22
C MET A 350 -31.88 -51.16 9.50
N SER A 351 -31.41 -51.91 8.50
CA SER A 351 -31.90 -53.22 8.04
C SER A 351 -30.74 -53.83 7.26
N ASP A 352 -29.96 -54.75 7.82
CA ASP A 352 -30.20 -56.21 7.83
C ASP A 352 -30.40 -56.82 6.43
N GLU A 353 -29.45 -57.72 6.11
CA GLU A 353 -29.59 -59.01 5.39
C GLU A 353 -30.17 -58.99 3.96
N ASP A 354 -29.42 -59.47 2.98
CA ASP A 354 -29.64 -60.84 2.50
C ASP A 354 -28.66 -61.26 1.39
N GLU A 355 -28.42 -62.56 1.42
CA GLU A 355 -27.72 -63.42 0.47
C GLU A 355 -27.92 -63.05 -1.01
N LEU A 356 -26.89 -63.30 -1.83
CA LEU A 356 -27.02 -64.17 -3.00
C LEU A 356 -25.64 -64.50 -3.59
N SER A 357 -25.29 -65.76 -3.39
CA SER A 357 -24.40 -66.57 -4.21
C SER A 357 -24.83 -66.57 -5.67
N GLU A 358 -23.88 -66.39 -6.59
CA GLU A 358 -23.66 -67.27 -7.76
C GLU A 358 -22.23 -67.12 -8.30
#